data_AF-A0AAJ3YY10-F1
#
_entry.id   AF-A0AAJ3YY10-F1
#
_cell.length_a   1.000
_cell.length_b   1.000
_cell.length_c   1.000
_cell.angle_alpha   90.00
_cell.angle_beta   90.00
_cell.angle_gamma   90.00
#
_symmetry.space_group_name_H-M   'P 1'
#
loop_
_entity.id
_entity.type
_entity.pdbx_description
1 polymer ?
#
loop_
_entity_poly.entity_id
_entity_poly.type
_entity_poly.pdbx_seq_one_letter_code
_entity_poly.pdbx_strand_id
1 'polypeptide(L)'
;MIYKDSSVQFDVNSQIKRIISVNIQYSTQDIGTAKITFKLTKDGEPLPISNATHGKLFMRMADGSEFYVNTEVGDAFEGVLFYVLTDDQIKHAGTVTAELYVSYDNGQSLSVHKFSFEIDKALVDANIAPLAEYYIEDFEDLKADINKTTDEINQTLNEIKAKFDEFENIETKAGAQAKADAAEANAKAYTDLHAAKTDNPHKVTKSQVGLANVDNVKQAAKTDFDTHVADNVRHITADERTKWNGSQLFKITNDVGGVLVSIGDTDDFYTKIIQSGRRFGTFYSTGKATNAASTNSTRGVFHMTSTDSNGQPSYGYVIAIDWQNNMFTNYLDPNLGWQGWRRVLTSSDLSPTWNSVTLINGAKQDSVYPLKFSVSNNVLWLRGSFGTLPAIGTSVAKFTNKPTQTVDFVVPTIGSYGTARFALTTDGDLRYDGMLANDGASVSRVSFNIGIPLW
;
A
#
# COMPACT_ATOMS: atom_id res chain seq x y z
N MET A 1 79.66 77.11 2.85
CA MET A 1 80.87 76.51 3.44
C MET A 1 81.98 77.55 3.41
N ILE A 2 82.86 77.58 4.41
CA ILE A 2 83.97 78.55 4.45
C ILE A 2 85.12 77.95 3.66
N TYR A 3 85.53 78.61 2.58
CA TYR A 3 86.67 78.18 1.77
C TYR A 3 87.85 79.12 1.99
N LYS A 4 89.05 78.56 2.01
CA LYS A 4 90.28 79.30 1.81
C LYS A 4 90.45 79.44 0.30
N ASP A 5 89.77 80.44 -0.26
CA ASP A 5 89.67 80.66 -1.69
C ASP A 5 90.84 81.50 -2.21
N SER A 6 91.58 80.96 -3.18
CA SER A 6 92.59 81.71 -3.91
C SER A 6 92.16 81.87 -5.36
N SER A 7 92.12 83.12 -5.82
CA SER A 7 91.72 83.43 -7.20
C SER A 7 92.94 83.69 -8.08
N VAL A 8 92.97 83.01 -9.22
CA VAL A 8 93.97 83.20 -10.27
C VAL A 8 93.28 83.57 -11.57
N GLN A 9 93.86 84.55 -12.27
CA GLN A 9 93.39 85.00 -13.57
C GLN A 9 94.32 84.50 -14.66
N PHE A 10 93.74 83.87 -15.67
CA PHE A 10 94.47 83.32 -16.81
C PHE A 10 93.90 83.86 -18.12
N ASP A 11 94.78 84.40 -18.97
CA ASP A 11 94.42 84.83 -20.31
C ASP A 11 94.72 83.74 -21.34
N VAL A 12 93.71 83.38 -22.12
CA VAL A 12 93.78 82.30 -23.11
C VAL A 12 94.19 82.86 -24.45
N ASN A 13 95.51 82.99 -24.64
CA ASN A 13 96.12 83.42 -25.90
C ASN A 13 97.16 82.40 -26.43
N SER A 14 97.77 82.70 -27.59
CA SER A 14 98.75 81.85 -28.27
C SER A 14 100.22 82.18 -27.96
N GLN A 15 100.50 83.07 -27.00
CA GLN A 15 101.86 83.44 -26.63
C GLN A 15 102.55 82.32 -25.83
N ILE A 16 103.88 82.36 -25.71
CA ILE A 16 104.62 81.34 -24.95
C ILE A 16 104.21 81.41 -23.47
N LYS A 17 103.42 80.42 -23.03
CA LYS A 17 103.03 80.25 -21.63
C LYS A 17 104.13 79.51 -20.86
N ARG A 18 104.95 80.25 -20.10
CA ARG A 18 105.85 79.63 -19.11
C ARG A 18 105.03 79.21 -17.89
N ILE A 19 105.46 78.18 -17.17
CA ILE A 19 104.83 77.83 -15.88
C ILE A 19 104.95 79.04 -14.97
N ILE A 20 103.81 79.57 -14.51
CA ILE A 20 103.81 80.65 -13.53
C ILE A 20 103.66 80.06 -12.13
N SER A 21 104.53 80.48 -11.21
CA SER A 21 104.30 80.22 -9.79
C SER A 21 103.26 81.21 -9.31
N VAL A 22 102.04 80.73 -9.07
CA VAL A 22 100.98 81.56 -8.51
C VAL A 22 101.20 81.63 -6.99
N ASN A 23 101.01 82.81 -6.40
CA ASN A 23 101.25 83.04 -4.97
C ASN A 23 100.11 82.44 -4.12
N ILE A 24 99.91 81.14 -4.25
CA ILE A 24 98.93 80.35 -3.52
C ILE A 24 99.70 79.38 -2.63
N GLN A 25 99.38 79.41 -1.34
CA GLN A 25 99.87 78.45 -0.37
C GLN A 25 98.70 77.88 0.45
N TYR A 26 98.45 76.59 0.28
CA TYR A 26 97.54 75.84 1.15
C TYR A 26 98.33 75.07 2.19
N SER A 27 97.64 74.53 3.19
CA SER A 27 98.18 73.61 4.18
C SER A 27 97.56 72.24 3.99
N THR A 28 98.29 71.18 4.34
CA THR A 28 97.75 69.80 4.41
C THR A 28 96.51 69.68 5.31
N GLN A 29 96.23 70.68 6.16
CA GLN A 29 95.05 70.73 7.03
C GLN A 29 93.87 71.52 6.44
N ASP A 30 93.97 72.08 5.22
CA ASP A 30 92.88 72.77 4.52
C ASP A 30 91.89 71.75 3.87
N ILE A 31 91.46 70.75 4.65
CA ILE A 31 90.61 69.61 4.24
C ILE A 31 89.22 70.11 3.81
N GLY A 32 88.79 69.73 2.61
CA GLY A 32 87.51 70.17 2.00
C GLY A 32 87.33 71.69 1.86
N THR A 33 88.40 72.49 2.07
CA THR A 33 88.31 73.95 2.17
C THR A 33 89.34 74.69 1.31
N ALA A 34 90.39 74.02 0.82
CA ALA A 34 91.31 74.54 -0.17
C ALA A 34 90.64 74.66 -1.55
N LYS A 35 90.21 75.88 -1.89
CA LYS A 35 89.49 76.17 -3.13
C LYS A 35 90.32 77.04 -4.06
N ILE A 36 90.54 76.60 -5.28
CA ILE A 36 91.16 77.41 -6.33
C ILE A 36 90.07 77.87 -7.28
N THR A 37 89.96 79.19 -7.45
CA THR A 37 89.03 79.82 -8.38
C THR A 37 89.79 80.36 -9.59
N PHE A 38 89.45 79.87 -10.77
CA PHE A 38 90.05 80.25 -12.04
C PHE A 38 89.14 81.24 -12.76
N LYS A 39 89.67 82.43 -13.07
CA LYS A 39 88.99 83.43 -13.90
C LYS A 39 89.64 83.48 -15.26
N LEU A 40 88.90 83.11 -16.30
CA LEU A 40 89.43 82.96 -17.64
C LEU A 40 89.07 84.18 -18.49
N THR A 41 90.08 84.77 -19.12
CA THR A 41 89.89 85.83 -20.13
C THR A 41 90.44 85.40 -21.47
N LYS A 42 90.03 86.07 -22.55
CA LYS A 42 90.66 85.97 -23.86
C LYS A 42 90.79 87.36 -24.46
N ASP A 43 92.02 87.75 -24.77
CA ASP A 43 92.36 89.07 -25.33
C ASP A 43 91.85 90.22 -24.43
N GLY A 44 91.79 89.99 -23.11
CA GLY A 44 91.41 90.98 -22.09
C GLY A 44 89.94 90.96 -21.65
N GLU A 45 89.05 90.24 -22.33
CA GLU A 45 87.63 90.10 -21.97
C GLU A 45 87.33 88.74 -21.32
N PRO A 46 86.31 88.60 -20.44
CA PRO A 46 85.91 87.31 -19.88
C PRO A 46 85.63 86.28 -20.97
N LEU A 47 86.08 85.03 -20.77
CA LEU A 47 85.86 83.93 -21.71
C LEU A 47 84.63 83.13 -21.27
N PRO A 48 83.46 83.25 -21.93
CA PRO A 48 82.28 82.48 -21.54
C PRO A 48 82.49 80.98 -21.77
N ILE A 49 82.12 80.18 -20.79
CA ILE A 49 82.27 78.72 -20.75
C ILE A 49 80.91 78.01 -20.70
N SER A 50 79.82 78.68 -21.11
CA SER A 50 78.44 78.16 -21.04
C SER A 50 78.17 76.89 -21.84
N ASN A 51 79.02 76.56 -22.82
CA ASN A 51 78.94 75.33 -23.63
C ASN A 51 80.12 74.38 -23.35
N ALA A 52 80.83 74.59 -22.23
CA ALA A 52 81.83 73.66 -21.72
C ALA A 52 81.19 72.85 -20.59
N THR A 53 81.25 71.54 -20.69
CA THR A 53 80.63 70.63 -19.72
C THR A 53 81.33 70.72 -18.36
N HIS A 54 82.66 70.69 -18.35
CA HIS A 54 83.53 70.97 -17.18
C HIS A 54 84.91 71.45 -17.67
N GLY A 55 85.61 72.29 -16.89
CA GLY A 55 87.06 72.42 -17.08
C GLY A 55 87.77 71.19 -16.53
N LYS A 56 88.88 70.75 -17.13
CA LYS A 56 89.67 69.62 -16.64
C LYS A 56 90.96 70.12 -16.01
N LEU A 57 91.15 69.82 -14.74
CA LEU A 57 92.35 70.17 -14.01
C LEU A 57 93.25 68.94 -13.91
N PHE A 58 94.41 69.03 -14.54
CA PHE A 58 95.50 68.09 -14.31
C PHE A 58 96.40 68.63 -13.21
N MET A 59 96.68 67.81 -12.21
CA MET A 59 97.61 68.15 -11.14
C MET A 59 98.65 67.05 -11.00
N ARG A 60 99.92 67.46 -11.01
CA ARG A 60 101.04 66.61 -10.62
C ARG A 60 101.58 67.11 -9.29
N MET A 61 101.43 66.27 -8.28
CA MET A 61 101.85 66.57 -6.92
C MET A 61 103.36 66.37 -6.77
N ALA A 62 103.94 66.91 -5.69
CA ALA A 62 105.39 66.85 -5.46
C ALA A 62 105.93 65.42 -5.29
N ASP A 63 105.10 64.49 -4.83
CA ASP A 63 105.44 63.06 -4.65
C ASP A 63 105.30 62.23 -5.93
N GLY A 64 104.86 62.85 -7.03
CA GLY A 64 104.64 62.20 -8.32
C GLY A 64 103.20 61.73 -8.58
N SER A 65 102.27 61.88 -7.62
CA SER A 65 100.85 61.56 -7.86
C SER A 65 100.26 62.46 -8.93
N GLU A 66 99.35 61.91 -9.73
CA GLU A 66 98.69 62.61 -10.81
C GLU A 66 97.17 62.48 -10.70
N PHE A 67 96.50 63.63 -10.73
CA PHE A 67 95.05 63.72 -10.66
C PHE A 67 94.55 64.41 -11.91
N TYR A 68 93.61 63.76 -12.61
CA TYR A 68 92.90 64.35 -13.74
C TYR A 68 91.41 64.39 -13.42
N VAL A 69 90.97 65.58 -13.00
CA VAL A 69 89.68 65.79 -12.36
C VAL A 69 88.87 66.85 -13.09
N ASN A 70 87.56 66.77 -12.92
CA ASN A 70 86.65 67.78 -13.43
C ASN A 70 86.54 68.94 -12.42
N THR A 71 86.58 70.15 -12.95
CA THR A 71 86.31 71.39 -12.21
C THR A 71 84.82 71.71 -12.26
N GLU A 72 84.34 72.45 -11.28
CA GLU A 72 82.96 72.92 -11.23
C GLU A 72 82.83 74.31 -11.86
N VAL A 73 81.69 74.56 -12.50
CA VAL A 73 81.37 75.87 -13.09
C VAL A 73 80.83 76.78 -11.98
N GLY A 74 81.56 77.85 -11.69
CA GLY A 74 81.11 78.88 -10.74
C GLY A 74 80.22 79.92 -11.40
N ASP A 75 80.70 80.54 -12.47
CA ASP A 75 79.95 81.47 -13.31
C ASP A 75 80.32 81.23 -14.77
N ALA A 76 79.37 80.65 -15.51
CA ALA A 76 79.56 80.27 -16.89
C ALA A 76 79.76 81.46 -17.84
N PHE A 77 79.19 82.63 -17.51
CA PHE A 77 79.23 83.80 -18.38
C PHE A 77 80.52 84.59 -18.18
N GLU A 78 80.96 84.71 -16.92
CA GLU A 78 82.20 85.40 -16.54
C GLU A 78 83.46 84.53 -16.65
N GLY A 79 83.34 83.30 -17.16
CA GLY A 79 84.48 82.40 -17.36
C GLY A 79 85.11 81.91 -16.06
N VAL A 80 84.28 81.69 -15.03
CA VAL A 80 84.73 81.32 -13.69
C VAL A 80 84.54 79.82 -13.46
N LEU A 81 85.65 79.12 -13.33
CA LEU A 81 85.70 77.73 -12.86
C LEU A 81 86.24 77.72 -11.44
N PHE A 82 85.89 76.69 -10.67
CA PHE A 82 86.57 76.44 -9.43
C PHE A 82 86.79 74.96 -9.20
N TYR A 83 87.77 74.66 -8.37
CA TYR A 83 88.03 73.32 -7.90
C TYR A 83 88.37 73.38 -6.42
N VAL A 84 87.78 72.45 -5.66
CA VAL A 84 88.12 72.24 -4.25
C VAL A 84 88.96 70.99 -4.18
N LEU A 85 90.18 71.08 -3.65
CA LEU A 85 91.02 69.90 -3.48
C LEU A 85 90.34 68.93 -2.52
N THR A 86 90.33 67.65 -2.91
CA THR A 86 89.78 66.60 -2.05
C THR A 86 90.68 66.35 -0.84
N ASP A 87 90.12 65.70 0.17
CA ASP A 87 90.83 65.30 1.38
C ASP A 87 92.09 64.47 1.09
N ASP A 88 92.11 63.73 -0.01
CA ASP A 88 93.28 62.95 -0.39
C ASP A 88 94.30 63.80 -1.16
N GLN A 89 93.86 64.67 -2.06
CA GLN A 89 94.74 65.55 -2.83
C GLN A 89 95.48 66.57 -1.93
N ILE A 90 94.81 67.14 -0.92
CA ILE A 90 95.43 68.16 -0.06
C ILE A 90 96.56 67.61 0.82
N LYS A 91 96.66 66.28 1.01
CA LYS A 91 97.69 65.63 1.82
C LYS A 91 99.06 65.56 1.13
N HIS A 92 99.13 65.76 -0.20
CA HIS A 92 100.38 65.68 -0.94
C HIS A 92 101.17 67.00 -0.87
N ALA A 93 101.90 67.19 0.22
CA ALA A 93 102.65 68.41 0.48
C ALA A 93 103.85 68.64 -0.48
N GLY A 94 104.12 69.91 -0.79
CA GLY A 94 105.18 70.39 -1.68
C GLY A 94 104.62 71.15 -2.89
N THR A 95 105.50 71.42 -3.87
CA THR A 95 105.12 72.13 -5.09
C THR A 95 104.21 71.29 -5.97
N VAL A 96 102.97 71.73 -6.17
CA VAL A 96 102.04 71.13 -7.14
C VAL A 96 102.19 71.84 -8.47
N THR A 97 102.42 71.09 -9.54
CA THR A 97 102.36 71.61 -10.90
C THR A 97 101.05 71.22 -11.53
N ALA A 98 100.25 72.20 -11.93
CA ALA A 98 98.93 72.00 -12.47
C ALA A 98 98.77 72.59 -13.87
N GLU A 99 97.87 72.01 -14.65
CA GLU A 99 97.46 72.51 -15.94
C GLU A 99 95.94 72.44 -16.07
N LEU A 100 95.35 73.58 -16.41
CA LEU A 100 93.91 73.67 -16.63
C LEU A 100 93.62 73.57 -18.14
N TYR A 101 92.64 72.75 -18.46
CA TYR A 101 92.09 72.57 -19.80
C TYR A 101 90.60 72.91 -19.76
N VAL A 102 90.06 73.41 -20.87
CA VAL A 102 88.62 73.60 -21.03
C VAL A 102 88.20 72.89 -22.30
N SER A 103 87.24 71.97 -22.17
CA SER A 103 86.68 71.20 -23.29
C SER A 103 85.22 71.60 -23.50
N TYR A 104 84.84 71.80 -24.75
CA TYR A 104 83.50 72.22 -25.18
C TYR A 104 82.74 71.05 -25.79
N ASP A 105 81.41 71.09 -25.70
CA ASP A 105 80.51 70.00 -26.14
C ASP A 105 80.58 69.74 -27.66
N ASN A 106 81.11 70.68 -28.42
CA ASN A 106 81.38 70.53 -29.85
C ASN A 106 82.68 69.74 -30.15
N GLY A 107 83.35 69.21 -29.12
CA GLY A 107 84.58 68.43 -29.23
C GLY A 107 85.88 69.26 -29.27
N GLN A 108 85.80 70.58 -29.12
CA GLN A 108 87.00 71.44 -29.04
C GLN A 108 87.59 71.43 -27.63
N SER A 109 88.93 71.46 -27.52
CA SER A 109 89.63 71.57 -26.23
C SER A 109 90.73 72.63 -26.29
N LEU A 110 90.86 73.40 -25.20
CA LEU A 110 91.80 74.50 -25.06
C LEU A 110 92.66 74.29 -23.80
N SER A 111 94.00 74.34 -23.96
CA SER A 111 94.92 74.47 -22.81
C SER A 111 94.92 75.92 -22.34
N VAL A 112 94.49 76.12 -21.09
CA VAL A 112 94.32 77.43 -20.48
C VAL A 112 95.65 77.94 -19.97
N HIS A 113 96.26 77.24 -19.01
CA HIS A 113 97.57 77.63 -18.49
C HIS A 113 98.21 76.51 -17.65
N LYS A 114 99.55 76.47 -17.65
CA LYS A 114 100.35 75.72 -16.68
C LYS A 114 100.77 76.61 -15.53
N PHE A 115 100.54 76.20 -14.30
CA PHE A 115 100.88 76.96 -13.12
C PHE A 115 101.37 76.05 -12.00
N SER A 116 102.04 76.61 -11.01
CA SER A 116 102.41 75.88 -9.81
C SER A 116 101.97 76.64 -8.57
N PHE A 117 101.55 75.89 -7.55
CA PHE A 117 101.24 76.42 -6.23
C PHE A 117 101.84 75.51 -5.14
N GLU A 118 101.92 76.01 -3.92
CA GLU A 118 102.50 75.28 -2.80
C GLU A 118 101.43 74.70 -1.88
N ILE A 119 101.64 73.46 -1.45
CA ILE A 119 100.94 72.88 -0.31
C ILE A 119 101.97 72.72 0.81
N ASP A 120 101.87 73.58 1.82
CA ASP A 120 102.73 73.55 2.98
C ASP A 120 102.37 72.38 3.91
N LYS A 121 103.40 71.70 4.40
CA LYS A 121 103.23 70.56 5.30
C LYS A 121 102.99 71.08 6.71
N ALA A 122 101.80 70.86 7.27
CA ALA A 122 101.52 71.21 8.66
C ALA A 122 102.39 70.38 9.62
N LEU A 123 102.74 70.94 10.79
CA LEU A 123 103.59 70.27 11.79
C LEU A 123 103.05 68.89 12.24
N VAL A 124 101.73 68.69 12.19
CA VAL A 124 101.07 67.42 12.55
C VAL A 124 101.36 66.29 11.54
N ASP A 125 101.71 66.62 10.29
CA ASP A 125 101.86 65.66 9.19
C ASP A 125 103.34 65.36 8.86
N ALA A 126 104.28 65.76 9.73
CA ALA A 126 105.73 65.77 9.47
C ALA A 126 106.35 64.39 9.13
N ASN A 127 105.71 63.26 9.50
CA ASN A 127 106.24 61.90 9.32
C ASN A 127 105.44 61.01 8.34
N ILE A 128 104.52 61.57 7.56
CA ILE A 128 103.73 60.80 6.58
C ILE A 128 104.26 61.09 5.17
N ALA A 129 104.62 60.04 4.44
CA ALA A 129 104.95 60.09 3.02
C ALA A 129 103.74 59.57 2.22
N PRO A 130 103.18 60.35 1.29
CA PRO A 130 102.10 59.88 0.43
C PRO A 130 102.64 58.93 -0.66
N LEU A 131 101.79 57.99 -1.09
CA LEU A 131 102.08 57.05 -2.17
C LEU A 131 101.64 57.67 -3.50
N ALA A 132 102.44 57.48 -4.56
CA ALA A 132 102.10 57.97 -5.89
C ALA A 132 100.82 57.29 -6.41
N GLU A 133 99.78 58.07 -6.66
CA GLU A 133 98.48 57.60 -7.18
C GLU A 133 98.16 58.24 -8.54
N TYR A 134 97.46 57.51 -9.41
CA TYR A 134 96.99 58.00 -10.71
C TYR A 134 95.46 57.85 -10.79
N TYR A 135 94.73 58.96 -10.72
CA TYR A 135 93.26 58.98 -10.65
C TYR A 135 92.64 59.74 -11.82
N ILE A 136 91.69 59.10 -12.52
CA ILE A 136 90.87 59.69 -13.58
C ILE A 136 89.39 59.51 -13.22
N GLU A 137 88.69 60.62 -13.00
CA GLU A 137 87.30 60.64 -12.53
C GLU A 137 86.29 60.01 -13.52
N ASP A 138 86.36 60.37 -14.81
CA ASP A 138 85.40 59.92 -15.85
C ASP A 138 85.26 58.38 -15.99
N PHE A 139 86.30 57.61 -15.64
CA PHE A 139 86.30 56.15 -15.81
C PHE A 139 85.49 55.42 -14.73
N GLU A 140 85.47 55.95 -13.50
CA GLU A 140 84.71 55.34 -12.41
C GLU A 140 83.20 55.63 -12.55
N ASP A 141 82.82 56.80 -13.08
CA ASP A 141 81.42 57.13 -13.39
C ASP A 141 80.83 56.18 -14.45
N LEU A 142 81.59 55.90 -15.53
CA LEU A 142 81.16 54.97 -16.58
C LEU A 142 80.89 53.56 -16.03
N LYS A 143 81.70 53.10 -15.07
CA LYS A 143 81.56 51.79 -14.44
C LYS A 143 80.28 51.69 -13.60
N ALA A 144 79.88 52.78 -12.94
CA ALA A 144 78.65 52.82 -12.16
C ALA A 144 77.41 52.71 -13.05
N ASP A 145 77.37 53.43 -14.18
CA ASP A 145 76.24 53.42 -15.11
C ASP A 145 76.03 52.05 -15.80
N ILE A 146 77.13 51.36 -16.14
CA ILE A 146 77.08 50.00 -16.72
C ILE A 146 76.43 49.00 -15.75
N ASN A 147 76.78 49.07 -14.47
CA ASN A 147 76.23 48.17 -13.45
C ASN A 147 74.73 48.40 -13.28
N LYS A 148 74.30 49.67 -13.20
CA LYS A 148 72.88 50.02 -13.09
C LYS A 148 72.05 49.51 -14.28
N THR A 149 72.56 49.69 -15.50
CA THR A 149 71.88 49.22 -16.72
C THR A 149 71.74 47.69 -16.75
N THR A 150 72.73 46.98 -16.23
CA THR A 150 72.71 45.51 -16.17
C THR A 150 71.62 44.99 -15.23
N ASP A 151 71.43 45.65 -14.09
CA ASP A 151 70.38 45.29 -13.13
C ASP A 151 68.96 45.50 -13.70
N GLU A 152 68.74 46.62 -14.41
CA GLU A 152 67.47 46.93 -15.07
C GLU A 152 67.12 45.91 -16.18
N ILE A 153 68.11 45.45 -16.95
CA ILE A 153 67.92 44.41 -17.97
C ILE A 153 67.50 43.07 -17.34
N ASN A 154 68.15 42.67 -16.24
CA ASN A 154 67.84 41.42 -15.56
C ASN A 154 66.43 41.40 -14.97
N GLN A 155 65.98 42.51 -14.40
CA GLN A 155 64.63 42.64 -13.89
C GLN A 155 63.60 42.48 -15.01
N THR A 156 63.80 43.19 -16.13
CA THR A 156 62.89 43.14 -17.28
C THR A 156 62.79 41.74 -17.88
N LEU A 157 63.91 41.00 -17.98
CA LEU A 157 63.93 39.63 -18.48
C LEU A 157 63.14 38.65 -17.60
N ASN A 158 63.21 38.81 -16.27
CA ASN A 158 62.47 37.96 -15.34
C ASN A 158 60.97 38.20 -15.41
N GLU A 159 60.55 39.46 -15.53
CA GLU A 159 59.13 39.81 -15.70
C GLU A 159 58.56 39.28 -17.03
N ILE A 160 59.34 39.31 -18.11
CA ILE A 160 58.93 38.75 -19.40
C ILE A 160 58.76 37.23 -19.32
N LYS A 161 59.71 36.51 -18.69
CA LYS A 161 59.61 35.04 -18.52
C LYS A 161 58.36 34.64 -17.74
N ALA A 162 58.07 35.32 -16.63
CA ALA A 162 56.87 35.03 -15.83
C ALA A 162 55.57 35.22 -16.63
N LYS A 163 55.50 36.22 -17.51
CA LYS A 163 54.34 36.43 -18.39
C LYS A 163 54.21 35.36 -19.50
N PHE A 164 55.32 34.78 -19.96
CA PHE A 164 55.29 33.69 -20.93
C PHE A 164 54.79 32.38 -20.33
N ASP A 165 55.17 32.05 -19.08
CA ASP A 165 54.69 30.85 -18.38
C ASP A 165 53.16 30.90 -18.13
N GLU A 166 52.60 32.10 -17.94
CA GLU A 166 51.15 32.30 -17.80
C GLU A 166 50.40 32.07 -19.13
N PHE A 167 51.04 32.35 -20.27
CA PHE A 167 50.47 32.18 -21.61
C PHE A 167 50.28 30.71 -22.00
N GLU A 168 51.15 29.81 -21.56
CA GLU A 168 51.00 28.37 -21.82
C GLU A 168 49.82 27.74 -21.05
N ASN A 169 49.29 28.42 -20.03
CA ASN A 169 48.14 27.97 -19.24
C ASN A 169 46.78 28.50 -19.77
N ILE A 170 46.78 29.27 -20.87
CA ILE A 170 45.57 29.83 -21.45
C ILE A 170 44.88 28.78 -22.35
N GLU A 171 43.60 28.53 -22.07
CA GLU A 171 42.76 27.65 -22.89
C GLU A 171 42.76 28.10 -24.36
N THR A 172 42.97 27.14 -25.27
CA THR A 172 43.00 27.44 -26.71
C THR A 172 41.61 27.33 -27.31
N LYS A 173 41.37 28.00 -28.44
CA LYS A 173 40.10 27.86 -29.18
C LYS A 173 39.82 26.39 -29.55
N ALA A 174 40.85 25.64 -29.90
CA ALA A 174 40.74 24.22 -30.22
C ALA A 174 40.44 23.36 -28.98
N GLY A 175 41.07 23.64 -27.84
CA GLY A 175 40.80 22.94 -26.58
C GLY A 175 39.39 23.22 -26.05
N ALA A 176 38.93 24.46 -26.14
CA ALA A 176 37.55 24.84 -25.81
C ALA A 176 36.53 24.15 -26.74
N GLN A 177 36.79 24.11 -28.05
CA GLN A 177 35.92 23.41 -29.01
C GLN A 177 35.88 21.90 -28.71
N ALA A 178 37.03 21.27 -28.48
CA ALA A 178 37.08 19.84 -28.13
C ALA A 178 36.30 19.53 -26.85
N LYS A 179 36.34 20.41 -25.84
CA LYS A 179 35.54 20.28 -24.62
C LYS A 179 34.04 20.45 -24.88
N ALA A 180 33.66 21.40 -25.75
CA ALA A 180 32.27 21.62 -26.13
C ALA A 180 31.71 20.43 -26.93
N ASP A 181 32.46 19.94 -27.92
CA ASP A 181 32.09 18.77 -28.73
C ASP A 181 31.94 17.52 -27.87
N ALA A 182 32.85 17.31 -26.91
CA ALA A 182 32.76 16.21 -25.95
C ALA A 182 31.51 16.33 -25.06
N ALA A 183 31.18 17.54 -24.59
CA ALA A 183 29.97 17.77 -23.81
C ALA A 183 28.69 17.52 -24.63
N GLU A 184 28.65 17.98 -25.88
CA GLU A 184 27.54 17.74 -26.79
C GLU A 184 27.37 16.24 -27.10
N ALA A 185 28.46 15.53 -27.40
CA ALA A 185 28.44 14.10 -27.65
C ALA A 185 27.92 13.32 -26.43
N ASN A 186 28.37 13.68 -25.23
CA ASN A 186 27.92 13.07 -23.98
C ASN A 186 26.42 13.34 -23.73
N ALA A 187 25.98 14.58 -23.94
CA ALA A 187 24.58 14.96 -23.78
C ALA A 187 23.69 14.19 -24.78
N LYS A 188 24.09 14.14 -26.05
CA LYS A 188 23.38 13.41 -27.10
C LYS A 188 23.27 11.92 -26.79
N ALA A 189 24.38 11.30 -26.35
CA ALA A 189 24.38 9.89 -25.96
C ALA A 189 23.42 9.61 -24.80
N TYR A 190 23.37 10.50 -23.79
CA TYR A 190 22.43 10.38 -22.69
C TYR A 190 20.97 10.51 -23.15
N THR A 191 20.66 11.49 -24.00
CA THR A 191 19.29 11.70 -24.50
C THR A 191 18.83 10.58 -25.41
N ASP A 192 19.71 10.06 -26.27
CA ASP A 192 19.40 8.94 -27.18
C ASP A 192 19.13 7.67 -26.37
N LEU A 193 19.96 7.38 -25.36
CA LEU A 193 19.74 6.26 -24.44
C LEU A 193 18.40 6.39 -23.72
N HIS A 194 18.05 7.59 -23.25
CA HIS A 194 16.77 7.83 -22.58
C HIS A 194 15.59 7.67 -23.53
N ALA A 195 15.65 8.22 -24.74
CA ALA A 195 14.60 8.10 -25.75
C ALA A 195 14.39 6.65 -26.22
N ALA A 196 15.46 5.83 -26.20
CA ALA A 196 15.40 4.41 -26.54
C ALA A 196 14.83 3.54 -25.40
N LYS A 197 14.72 4.05 -24.16
CA LYS A 197 14.09 3.31 -23.06
C LYS A 197 12.62 3.07 -23.39
N THR A 198 12.24 1.80 -23.44
CA THR A 198 10.85 1.36 -23.66
C THR A 198 10.26 0.74 -22.40
N ASP A 199 11.05 0.56 -21.36
CA ASP A 199 10.61 0.19 -20.03
C ASP A 199 10.01 1.39 -19.28
N ASN A 200 9.43 1.13 -18.10
CA ASN A 200 8.80 2.17 -17.26
C ASN A 200 9.80 3.33 -17.01
N PRO A 201 9.53 4.55 -17.53
CA PRO A 201 8.18 5.13 -17.77
C PRO A 201 7.59 5.10 -19.19
N HIS A 202 8.31 4.71 -20.24
CA HIS A 202 7.92 5.06 -21.61
C HIS A 202 7.02 4.06 -22.36
N LYS A 203 6.82 2.83 -21.87
CA LYS A 203 5.75 1.88 -22.32
C LYS A 203 5.37 0.89 -21.22
N VAL A 204 4.86 1.42 -20.10
CA VAL A 204 4.53 0.60 -18.92
C VAL A 204 3.55 -0.52 -19.27
N THR A 205 3.99 -1.76 -19.14
CA THR A 205 3.20 -2.98 -19.33
C THR A 205 2.49 -3.37 -18.04
N LYS A 206 1.41 -4.15 -18.15
CA LYS A 206 0.72 -4.73 -16.99
C LYS A 206 1.67 -5.48 -16.04
N SER A 207 2.65 -6.19 -16.59
CA SER A 207 3.66 -6.89 -15.78
C SER A 207 4.52 -5.94 -14.96
N GLN A 208 4.90 -4.78 -15.49
CA GLN A 208 5.73 -3.81 -14.78
C GLN A 208 5.04 -3.17 -13.56
N VAL A 209 3.71 -3.18 -13.52
CA VAL A 209 2.91 -2.68 -12.38
C VAL A 209 2.27 -3.82 -11.56
N GLY A 210 2.70 -5.08 -11.78
CA GLY A 210 2.18 -6.23 -11.04
C GLY A 210 0.76 -6.67 -11.40
N LEU A 211 0.23 -6.20 -12.54
CA LEU A 211 -1.12 -6.48 -13.03
C LEU A 211 -1.15 -7.53 -14.16
N ALA A 212 -0.08 -8.33 -14.32
CA ALA A 212 0.05 -9.31 -15.40
C ALA A 212 -1.11 -10.31 -15.47
N ASN A 213 -1.63 -10.71 -14.30
CA ASN A 213 -2.72 -11.68 -14.16
C ASN A 213 -4.11 -11.03 -14.19
N VAL A 214 -4.19 -9.70 -14.40
CA VAL A 214 -5.46 -8.99 -14.43
C VAL A 214 -5.97 -8.94 -15.86
N ASP A 215 -7.07 -9.65 -16.12
CA ASP A 215 -7.76 -9.62 -17.41
C ASP A 215 -8.39 -8.25 -17.68
N ASN A 216 -8.33 -7.79 -18.94
CA ASN A 216 -9.07 -6.59 -19.38
C ASN A 216 -10.51 -6.98 -19.78
N VAL A 217 -11.28 -7.46 -18.80
CA VAL A 217 -12.71 -7.69 -18.97
C VAL A 217 -13.49 -6.41 -18.69
N LYS A 218 -14.58 -6.17 -19.45
CA LYS A 218 -15.52 -5.09 -19.17
C LYS A 218 -16.15 -5.35 -17.79
N GLN A 219 -15.64 -4.69 -16.76
CA GLN A 219 -16.33 -4.62 -15.47
C GLN A 219 -17.61 -3.80 -15.68
N ALA A 220 -18.71 -4.25 -15.09
CA ALA A 220 -19.93 -3.47 -15.03
C ALA A 220 -19.60 -2.11 -14.39
N ALA A 221 -20.17 -1.02 -14.91
CA ALA A 221 -20.04 0.27 -14.25
C ALA A 221 -20.55 0.14 -12.81
N LYS A 222 -19.97 0.89 -11.86
CA LYS A 222 -20.44 0.85 -10.47
C LYS A 222 -21.96 1.03 -10.38
N THR A 223 -22.50 1.91 -11.23
CA THR A 223 -23.95 2.14 -11.37
C THR A 223 -24.72 0.88 -11.76
N ASP A 224 -24.23 0.09 -12.72
CA ASP A 224 -24.89 -1.15 -13.15
C ASP A 224 -24.80 -2.24 -12.08
N PHE A 225 -23.65 -2.32 -11.38
CA PHE A 225 -23.46 -3.22 -10.24
C PHE A 225 -24.40 -2.85 -9.08
N ASP A 226 -24.44 -1.58 -8.70
CA ASP A 226 -25.33 -1.09 -7.64
C ASP A 226 -26.80 -1.31 -8.02
N THR A 227 -27.16 -1.12 -9.29
CA THR A 227 -28.50 -1.41 -9.82
C THR A 227 -28.83 -2.89 -9.72
N HIS A 228 -27.89 -3.77 -10.03
CA HIS A 228 -28.06 -5.22 -9.88
C HIS A 228 -28.20 -5.61 -8.40
N VAL A 229 -27.38 -5.06 -7.50
CA VAL A 229 -27.43 -5.34 -6.05
C VAL A 229 -28.75 -4.87 -5.43
N ALA A 230 -29.28 -3.73 -5.89
CA ALA A 230 -30.56 -3.20 -5.44
C ALA A 230 -31.77 -3.95 -6.02
N ASP A 231 -31.57 -4.79 -7.04
CA ASP A 231 -32.64 -5.53 -7.69
C ASP A 231 -32.98 -6.82 -6.94
N ASN A 232 -33.86 -6.67 -5.96
CA ASN A 232 -34.41 -7.79 -5.18
C ASN A 232 -35.35 -8.71 -5.97
N VAL A 233 -35.72 -8.34 -7.21
CA VAL A 233 -36.66 -9.08 -8.07
C VAL A 233 -35.92 -10.00 -9.04
N ARG A 234 -34.70 -9.64 -9.45
CA ARG A 234 -33.94 -10.34 -10.50
C ARG A 234 -33.61 -11.80 -10.20
N HIS A 235 -33.61 -12.20 -8.94
CA HIS A 235 -33.27 -13.56 -8.53
C HIS A 235 -34.49 -14.43 -8.23
N ILE A 236 -35.58 -13.84 -7.74
CA ILE A 236 -36.92 -14.44 -7.60
C ILE A 236 -37.93 -13.30 -7.45
N THR A 237 -39.08 -13.45 -8.09
CA THR A 237 -40.19 -12.50 -7.95
C THR A 237 -40.87 -12.60 -6.57
N ALA A 238 -41.57 -11.54 -6.17
CA ALA A 238 -42.37 -11.56 -4.94
C ALA A 238 -43.46 -12.65 -4.97
N ASP A 239 -43.99 -12.95 -6.17
CA ASP A 239 -44.98 -14.00 -6.40
C ASP A 239 -44.37 -15.40 -6.20
N GLU A 240 -43.16 -15.64 -6.71
CA GLU A 240 -42.43 -16.89 -6.46
C GLU A 240 -42.12 -17.10 -4.98
N ARG A 241 -41.75 -16.03 -4.26
CA ARG A 241 -41.51 -16.08 -2.81
C ARG A 241 -42.79 -16.40 -2.04
N THR A 242 -43.90 -15.77 -2.40
CA THR A 242 -45.22 -16.03 -1.80
C THR A 242 -45.66 -17.46 -2.05
N LYS A 243 -45.46 -17.96 -3.28
CA LYS A 243 -45.72 -19.34 -3.65
C LYS A 243 -44.90 -20.31 -2.81
N TRP A 244 -43.59 -20.13 -2.68
CA TRP A 244 -42.75 -21.03 -1.86
C TRP A 244 -43.13 -21.01 -0.38
N ASN A 245 -43.40 -19.82 0.18
CA ASN A 245 -43.81 -19.70 1.58
C ASN A 245 -45.16 -20.39 1.86
N GLY A 246 -46.09 -20.40 0.90
CA GLY A 246 -47.36 -21.10 0.99
C GLY A 246 -47.33 -22.55 0.50
N SER A 247 -46.21 -23.02 -0.04
CA SER A 247 -46.14 -24.35 -0.67
C SER A 247 -45.95 -25.46 0.34
N GLN A 248 -46.66 -26.56 0.13
CA GLN A 248 -46.30 -27.84 0.73
C GLN A 248 -45.11 -28.42 -0.03
N LEU A 249 -43.94 -28.55 0.62
CA LEU A 249 -42.75 -29.18 0.02
C LEU A 249 -43.01 -30.63 -0.42
N PHE A 250 -43.91 -31.31 0.31
CA PHE A 250 -44.49 -32.60 -0.08
C PHE A 250 -46.02 -32.46 -0.09
N LYS A 251 -46.63 -32.67 -1.26
CA LYS A 251 -48.08 -32.54 -1.44
C LYS A 251 -48.84 -33.57 -0.60
N ILE A 252 -49.62 -33.09 0.36
CA ILE A 252 -50.65 -33.84 1.11
C ILE A 252 -52.00 -33.74 0.41
N THR A 253 -52.24 -32.61 -0.28
CA THR A 253 -53.40 -32.27 -1.11
C THR A 253 -52.96 -31.92 -2.53
N ASN A 254 -53.89 -31.81 -3.47
CA ASN A 254 -53.60 -31.25 -4.80
C ASN A 254 -53.43 -29.71 -4.75
N ASP A 255 -53.11 -29.09 -5.89
CA ASP A 255 -52.79 -27.65 -5.97
C ASP A 255 -53.96 -26.70 -5.65
N VAL A 256 -55.20 -27.21 -5.62
CA VAL A 256 -56.40 -26.44 -5.24
C VAL A 256 -56.89 -26.80 -3.83
N GLY A 257 -56.10 -27.53 -3.04
CA GLY A 257 -56.47 -27.98 -1.70
C GLY A 257 -57.43 -29.16 -1.66
N GLY A 258 -57.71 -29.80 -2.80
CA GLY A 258 -58.48 -31.05 -2.88
C GLY A 258 -57.65 -32.29 -2.55
N VAL A 259 -58.25 -33.47 -2.65
CA VAL A 259 -57.55 -34.73 -2.35
C VAL A 259 -56.35 -34.96 -3.28
N LEU A 260 -55.30 -35.59 -2.75
CA LEU A 260 -54.10 -35.93 -3.52
C LEU A 260 -54.36 -37.08 -4.49
N VAL A 261 -55.06 -38.13 -4.04
CA VAL A 261 -55.36 -39.32 -4.84
C VAL A 261 -56.87 -39.41 -5.05
N SER A 262 -57.31 -39.54 -6.31
CA SER A 262 -58.69 -39.84 -6.67
C SER A 262 -58.80 -41.27 -7.18
N ILE A 263 -59.73 -42.04 -6.61
CA ILE A 263 -59.95 -43.46 -6.87
C ILE A 263 -61.38 -43.61 -7.37
N GLY A 264 -61.54 -43.80 -8.68
CA GLY A 264 -62.82 -43.90 -9.38
C GLY A 264 -63.41 -45.32 -9.38
N ASP A 265 -64.58 -45.45 -10.01
CA ASP A 265 -65.38 -46.70 -10.02
C ASP A 265 -64.64 -47.91 -10.60
N THR A 266 -63.72 -47.71 -11.56
CA THR A 266 -62.96 -48.79 -12.21
C THR A 266 -61.56 -48.99 -11.64
N ASP A 267 -61.17 -48.19 -10.65
CA ASP A 267 -59.85 -48.27 -10.04
C ASP A 267 -59.79 -49.37 -8.96
N ASP A 268 -58.57 -49.76 -8.61
CA ASP A 268 -58.29 -50.54 -7.41
C ASP A 268 -57.71 -49.63 -6.32
N PHE A 269 -58.33 -49.66 -5.14
CA PHE A 269 -57.98 -48.78 -4.03
C PHE A 269 -56.51 -48.96 -3.62
N TYR A 270 -56.11 -50.19 -3.35
CA TYR A 270 -54.76 -50.50 -2.87
C TYR A 270 -53.72 -50.05 -3.89
N THR A 271 -53.92 -50.36 -5.15
CA THR A 271 -53.03 -50.01 -6.26
C THR A 271 -52.83 -48.50 -6.36
N LYS A 272 -53.91 -47.70 -6.28
CA LYS A 272 -53.81 -46.23 -6.32
C LYS A 272 -53.02 -45.66 -5.15
N ILE A 273 -53.18 -46.21 -3.96
CA ILE A 273 -52.42 -45.77 -2.79
C ILE A 273 -50.93 -46.15 -2.95
N ILE A 274 -50.61 -47.37 -3.39
CA ILE A 274 -49.22 -47.81 -3.64
C ILE A 274 -48.55 -46.94 -4.71
N GLN A 275 -49.25 -46.65 -5.82
CA GLN A 275 -48.75 -45.79 -6.91
C GLN A 275 -48.45 -44.36 -6.46
N SER A 276 -49.04 -43.90 -5.35
CA SER A 276 -48.68 -42.60 -4.79
C SER A 276 -47.27 -42.58 -4.17
N GLY A 277 -46.68 -43.73 -3.88
CA GLY A 277 -45.34 -43.84 -3.30
C GLY A 277 -45.30 -43.54 -1.79
N ARG A 278 -44.09 -43.56 -1.22
CA ARG A 278 -43.84 -43.34 0.21
C ARG A 278 -44.15 -41.88 0.59
N ARG A 279 -45.29 -41.63 1.23
CA ARG A 279 -45.73 -40.31 1.70
C ARG A 279 -46.86 -40.38 2.72
N PHE A 280 -47.16 -39.23 3.32
CA PHE A 280 -48.46 -38.93 3.92
C PHE A 280 -49.33 -38.22 2.87
N GLY A 281 -50.58 -38.64 2.71
CA GLY A 281 -51.46 -38.09 1.68
C GLY A 281 -52.94 -38.26 1.96
N THR A 282 -53.76 -37.50 1.23
CA THR A 282 -55.22 -37.58 1.27
C THR A 282 -55.78 -38.33 0.07
N PHE A 283 -56.96 -38.91 0.21
CA PHE A 283 -57.64 -39.56 -0.91
C PHE A 283 -59.16 -39.33 -0.90
N TYR A 284 -59.74 -39.50 -2.09
CA TYR A 284 -61.16 -39.76 -2.30
C TYR A 284 -61.29 -41.11 -3.01
N SER A 285 -62.24 -41.92 -2.58
CA SER A 285 -62.61 -43.16 -3.26
C SER A 285 -64.12 -43.28 -3.40
N THR A 286 -64.58 -43.70 -4.58
CA THR A 286 -65.97 -44.08 -4.76
C THR A 286 -66.26 -45.40 -4.03
N GLY A 287 -67.53 -45.66 -3.74
CA GLY A 287 -67.93 -46.92 -3.10
C GLY A 287 -67.91 -48.15 -4.02
N LYS A 288 -67.44 -48.00 -5.27
CA LYS A 288 -67.42 -49.06 -6.29
C LYS A 288 -66.02 -49.50 -6.69
N ALA A 289 -64.98 -48.79 -6.26
CA ALA A 289 -63.61 -49.18 -6.54
C ALA A 289 -63.33 -50.59 -6.00
N THR A 290 -62.47 -51.33 -6.68
CA THR A 290 -62.00 -52.63 -6.18
C THR A 290 -61.27 -52.38 -4.85
N ASN A 291 -61.50 -53.24 -3.87
CA ASN A 291 -60.93 -53.12 -2.52
C ASN A 291 -61.30 -51.82 -1.76
N ALA A 292 -62.40 -51.15 -2.12
CA ALA A 292 -62.91 -50.00 -1.37
C ALA A 292 -63.25 -50.36 0.09
N ALA A 293 -63.06 -49.39 1.00
CA ALA A 293 -63.33 -49.58 2.43
C ALA A 293 -64.83 -49.73 2.76
N SER A 294 -65.70 -49.18 1.92
CA SER A 294 -67.14 -49.14 2.08
C SER A 294 -67.81 -49.16 0.71
N THR A 295 -69.06 -49.61 0.63
CA THR A 295 -69.91 -49.45 -0.56
C THR A 295 -70.36 -48.00 -0.77
N ASN A 296 -70.06 -47.14 0.19
CA ASN A 296 -70.24 -45.69 0.15
C ASN A 296 -68.93 -44.99 -0.24
N SER A 297 -69.02 -43.77 -0.81
CA SER A 297 -67.82 -42.97 -1.08
C SER A 297 -67.07 -42.66 0.21
N THR A 298 -65.75 -42.81 0.21
CA THR A 298 -64.88 -42.55 1.34
C THR A 298 -63.88 -41.43 1.06
N ARG A 299 -63.51 -40.71 2.12
CA ARG A 299 -62.44 -39.72 2.14
C ARG A 299 -61.54 -40.02 3.33
N GLY A 300 -60.27 -39.69 3.22
CA GLY A 300 -59.40 -39.91 4.35
C GLY A 300 -57.95 -39.67 4.05
N VAL A 301 -57.11 -40.30 4.88
CA VAL A 301 -55.67 -40.15 4.85
C VAL A 301 -54.99 -41.51 4.81
N PHE A 302 -53.81 -41.52 4.23
CA PHE A 302 -52.91 -42.66 4.27
C PHE A 302 -51.51 -42.19 4.65
N HIS A 303 -50.75 -43.07 5.29
CA HIS A 303 -49.35 -42.83 5.59
C HIS A 303 -48.52 -44.07 5.24
N MET A 304 -47.76 -43.97 4.16
CA MET A 304 -46.81 -44.98 3.72
C MET A 304 -45.40 -44.58 4.16
N THR A 305 -44.81 -45.35 5.06
CA THR A 305 -43.59 -44.96 5.80
C THR A 305 -42.32 -45.62 5.27
N SER A 306 -42.45 -46.73 4.54
CA SER A 306 -41.31 -47.52 4.04
C SER A 306 -41.53 -47.97 2.60
N THR A 307 -40.45 -48.37 1.92
CA THR A 307 -40.49 -48.99 0.59
C THR A 307 -39.89 -50.38 0.59
N ASP A 308 -40.30 -51.23 -0.34
CA ASP A 308 -39.65 -52.50 -0.65
C ASP A 308 -38.41 -52.29 -1.54
N SER A 309 -37.79 -53.39 -1.98
CA SER A 309 -36.61 -53.37 -2.86
C SER A 309 -36.88 -52.77 -4.24
N ASN A 310 -38.14 -52.65 -4.65
CA ASN A 310 -38.56 -52.08 -5.93
C ASN A 310 -39.01 -50.61 -5.78
N GLY A 311 -38.86 -50.02 -4.58
CA GLY A 311 -39.26 -48.64 -4.29
C GLY A 311 -40.76 -48.45 -4.09
N GLN A 312 -41.55 -49.54 -4.02
CA GLN A 312 -42.99 -49.47 -3.76
C GLN A 312 -43.27 -49.38 -2.27
N PRO A 313 -44.30 -48.64 -1.82
CA PRO A 313 -44.72 -48.64 -0.43
C PRO A 313 -44.89 -50.05 0.16
N SER A 314 -44.32 -50.27 1.34
CA SER A 314 -44.30 -51.60 1.99
C SER A 314 -44.81 -51.61 3.43
N TYR A 315 -44.91 -50.45 4.09
CA TYR A 315 -45.39 -50.31 5.46
C TYR A 315 -46.27 -49.07 5.57
N GLY A 316 -47.43 -49.17 6.20
CA GLY A 316 -48.28 -48.01 6.39
C GLY A 316 -49.71 -48.31 6.79
N TYR A 317 -50.50 -47.25 6.98
CA TYR A 317 -51.92 -47.35 7.32
C TYR A 317 -52.78 -46.44 6.46
N VAL A 318 -54.07 -46.77 6.41
CA VAL A 318 -55.11 -45.94 5.79
C VAL A 318 -56.26 -45.78 6.77
N ILE A 319 -56.78 -44.57 6.87
CA ILE A 319 -58.01 -44.23 7.59
C ILE A 319 -59.00 -43.70 6.56
N ALA A 320 -60.16 -44.33 6.45
CA ALA A 320 -61.22 -43.97 5.52
C ALA A 320 -62.50 -43.65 6.29
N ILE A 321 -63.15 -42.54 5.94
CA ILE A 321 -64.44 -42.14 6.51
C ILE A 321 -65.45 -42.07 5.37
N ASP A 322 -66.55 -42.80 5.48
CA ASP A 322 -67.63 -42.73 4.49
C ASP A 322 -68.61 -41.58 4.77
N TRP A 323 -69.49 -41.29 3.82
CA TRP A 323 -70.46 -40.20 3.97
C TRP A 323 -71.53 -40.45 5.05
N GLN A 324 -71.66 -41.69 5.54
CA GLN A 324 -72.52 -42.05 6.69
C GLN A 324 -71.77 -41.91 8.02
N ASN A 325 -70.57 -41.32 8.01
CA ASN A 325 -69.72 -41.10 9.17
C ASN A 325 -69.15 -42.41 9.78
N ASN A 326 -69.06 -43.48 8.99
CA ASN A 326 -68.39 -44.71 9.40
C ASN A 326 -66.89 -44.59 9.15
N MET A 327 -66.09 -44.91 10.16
CA MET A 327 -64.63 -44.94 10.03
C MET A 327 -64.13 -46.37 9.83
N PHE A 328 -63.18 -46.52 8.91
CA PHE A 328 -62.52 -47.77 8.59
C PHE A 328 -61.01 -47.58 8.63
N THR A 329 -60.30 -48.61 9.06
CA THR A 329 -58.84 -48.64 9.03
C THR A 329 -58.34 -49.86 8.30
N ASN A 330 -57.19 -49.73 7.65
CA ASN A 330 -56.47 -50.84 7.04
C ASN A 330 -54.97 -50.59 7.19
N TYR A 331 -54.20 -51.67 7.15
CA TYR A 331 -52.77 -51.65 7.38
C TYR A 331 -52.07 -52.44 6.27
N LEU A 332 -50.95 -51.92 5.81
CA LEU A 332 -50.04 -52.62 4.90
C LEU A 332 -48.81 -53.03 5.70
N ASP A 333 -48.54 -54.33 5.71
CA ASP A 333 -47.33 -54.93 6.25
C ASP A 333 -46.56 -55.64 5.13
N PRO A 334 -45.22 -55.61 5.11
CA PRO A 334 -44.39 -56.13 4.03
C PRO A 334 -44.41 -57.65 3.95
N ASN A 335 -44.69 -58.34 5.07
CA ASN A 335 -44.74 -59.79 5.11
C ASN A 335 -46.18 -60.30 5.00
N LEU A 336 -47.15 -59.56 5.55
CA LEU A 336 -48.55 -59.99 5.63
C LEU A 336 -49.45 -59.35 4.56
N GLY A 337 -48.96 -58.37 3.81
CA GLY A 337 -49.74 -57.60 2.84
C GLY A 337 -50.79 -56.70 3.49
N TRP A 338 -51.83 -56.35 2.73
CA TRP A 338 -52.98 -55.61 3.25
C TRP A 338 -53.78 -56.46 4.23
N GLN A 339 -53.96 -55.95 5.45
CA GLN A 339 -54.61 -56.67 6.55
C GLN A 339 -56.15 -56.72 6.44
N GLY A 340 -56.71 -56.01 5.47
CA GLY A 340 -58.15 -55.89 5.25
C GLY A 340 -58.77 -54.76 6.08
N TRP A 341 -59.91 -54.26 5.60
CA TRP A 341 -60.63 -53.16 6.23
C TRP A 341 -61.30 -53.58 7.54
N ARG A 342 -61.12 -52.77 8.59
CA ARG A 342 -61.80 -52.92 9.88
C ARG A 342 -62.61 -51.66 10.16
N ARG A 343 -63.90 -51.81 10.43
CA ARG A 343 -64.78 -50.70 10.86
C ARG A 343 -64.53 -50.40 12.34
N VAL A 344 -64.36 -49.13 12.67
CA VAL A 344 -64.30 -48.65 14.05
C VAL A 344 -65.72 -48.42 14.52
N LEU A 345 -66.13 -49.15 15.56
CA LEU A 345 -67.48 -49.08 16.11
C LEU A 345 -67.61 -47.90 17.08
N THR A 346 -68.74 -47.20 16.98
CA THR A 346 -69.13 -46.11 17.89
C THR A 346 -70.01 -46.63 19.02
N SER A 347 -70.22 -45.85 20.08
CA SER A 347 -71.18 -46.20 21.14
C SER A 347 -72.60 -46.41 20.61
N SER A 348 -73.00 -45.70 19.55
CA SER A 348 -74.28 -45.92 18.87
C SER A 348 -74.35 -47.26 18.16
N ASP A 349 -73.26 -47.76 17.57
CA ASP A 349 -73.21 -49.09 16.96
C ASP A 349 -73.32 -50.21 18.02
N LEU A 350 -72.87 -49.94 19.24
CA LEU A 350 -72.91 -50.87 20.36
C LEU A 350 -74.24 -50.79 21.14
N SER A 351 -75.07 -49.77 20.89
CA SER A 351 -76.29 -49.52 21.64
C SER A 351 -77.38 -50.52 21.27
N PRO A 352 -77.92 -51.30 22.23
CA PRO A 352 -78.92 -52.32 21.94
C PRO A 352 -80.24 -51.70 21.50
N THR A 353 -80.73 -52.10 20.32
CA THR A 353 -82.09 -51.80 19.87
C THR A 353 -83.02 -52.91 20.36
N TRP A 354 -83.89 -52.57 21.32
CA TRP A 354 -84.77 -53.54 21.97
C TRP A 354 -86.01 -53.86 21.15
N ASN A 355 -86.12 -55.12 20.73
CA ASN A 355 -87.25 -55.70 20.01
C ASN A 355 -88.12 -56.53 20.95
N SER A 356 -89.42 -56.62 20.70
CA SER A 356 -90.30 -57.54 21.43
C SER A 356 -90.03 -58.99 21.02
N VAL A 357 -89.99 -59.91 21.99
CA VAL A 357 -89.88 -61.35 21.69
C VAL A 357 -91.23 -61.90 21.28
N THR A 358 -91.28 -62.66 20.18
CA THR A 358 -92.46 -63.43 19.82
C THR A 358 -92.51 -64.69 20.68
N LEU A 359 -93.52 -64.79 21.54
CA LEU A 359 -93.73 -65.94 22.41
C LEU A 359 -94.54 -67.02 21.70
N ILE A 360 -94.21 -68.28 21.98
CA ILE A 360 -94.79 -69.47 21.34
C ILE A 360 -95.32 -70.45 22.39
N ASN A 361 -95.98 -71.53 21.95
CA ASN A 361 -96.42 -72.64 22.81
C ASN A 361 -97.27 -72.21 24.03
N GLY A 362 -98.09 -71.18 23.86
CA GLY A 362 -99.01 -70.70 24.90
C GLY A 362 -98.42 -69.71 25.91
N ALA A 363 -97.12 -69.40 25.83
CA ALA A 363 -96.52 -68.33 26.62
C ALA A 363 -97.09 -66.96 26.21
N LYS A 364 -97.37 -66.08 27.17
CA LYS A 364 -97.95 -64.74 26.97
C LYS A 364 -97.01 -63.67 27.46
N GLN A 365 -97.09 -62.46 26.91
CA GLN A 365 -96.25 -61.34 27.36
C GLN A 365 -96.66 -60.87 28.76
N ASP A 366 -95.69 -60.46 29.57
CA ASP A 366 -95.97 -59.71 30.79
C ASP A 366 -96.42 -58.29 30.40
N SER A 367 -97.50 -57.79 31.01
CA SER A 367 -98.12 -56.52 30.63
C SER A 367 -97.32 -55.29 31.05
N VAL A 368 -96.43 -55.43 32.05
CA VAL A 368 -95.64 -54.32 32.61
C VAL A 368 -94.19 -54.41 32.15
N TYR A 369 -93.63 -55.62 32.09
CA TYR A 369 -92.25 -55.89 31.72
C TYR A 369 -92.18 -56.93 30.60
N PRO A 370 -92.64 -56.62 29.36
CA PRO A 370 -92.63 -57.58 28.27
C PRO A 370 -91.20 -58.06 27.95
N LEU A 371 -91.09 -59.33 27.55
CA LEU A 371 -89.83 -59.94 27.20
C LEU A 371 -89.34 -59.32 25.91
N LYS A 372 -88.16 -58.71 25.98
CA LYS A 372 -87.50 -58.04 24.87
C LYS A 372 -86.12 -58.61 24.65
N PHE A 373 -85.67 -58.53 23.40
CA PHE A 373 -84.34 -58.93 23.01
C PHE A 373 -83.63 -57.85 22.20
N SER A 374 -82.30 -57.86 22.25
CA SER A 374 -81.46 -57.10 21.33
C SER A 374 -80.28 -57.98 20.95
N VAL A 375 -79.80 -57.84 19.72
CA VAL A 375 -78.58 -58.53 19.29
C VAL A 375 -77.54 -57.47 18.95
N SER A 376 -76.44 -57.46 19.70
CA SER A 376 -75.30 -56.59 19.44
C SER A 376 -74.02 -57.29 19.88
N ASN A 377 -72.91 -57.04 19.17
CA ASN A 377 -71.59 -57.64 19.45
C ASN A 377 -71.59 -59.16 19.60
N ASN A 378 -72.39 -59.85 18.77
CA ASN A 378 -72.56 -61.30 18.84
C ASN A 378 -73.04 -61.82 20.20
N VAL A 379 -73.84 -61.01 20.90
CA VAL A 379 -74.51 -61.34 22.16
C VAL A 379 -76.02 -61.12 21.99
N LEU A 380 -76.82 -62.11 22.37
CA LEU A 380 -78.26 -61.97 22.52
C LEU A 380 -78.56 -61.45 23.92
N TRP A 381 -78.96 -60.19 23.99
CA TRP A 381 -79.41 -59.56 25.22
C TRP A 381 -80.89 -59.84 25.43
N LEU A 382 -81.26 -60.35 26.60
CA LEU A 382 -82.64 -60.57 27.03
C LEU A 382 -82.95 -59.71 28.24
N ARG A 383 -84.10 -59.03 28.20
CA ARG A 383 -84.60 -58.29 29.36
C ARG A 383 -86.12 -58.41 29.50
N GLY A 384 -86.61 -58.15 30.71
CA GLY A 384 -88.04 -58.16 31.00
C GLY A 384 -88.52 -59.55 31.41
N SER A 385 -89.73 -59.90 31.01
CA SER A 385 -90.44 -61.07 31.52
C SER A 385 -91.50 -61.54 30.54
N PHE A 386 -91.92 -62.79 30.67
CA PHE A 386 -93.16 -63.27 30.08
C PHE A 386 -94.09 -63.65 31.24
N GLY A 387 -95.36 -63.91 30.92
CA GLY A 387 -96.42 -64.21 31.87
C GLY A 387 -96.20 -65.54 32.61
N THR A 388 -97.27 -66.28 32.89
CA THR A 388 -97.17 -67.51 33.67
C THR A 388 -96.18 -68.51 33.06
N LEU A 389 -95.33 -69.10 33.92
CA LEU A 389 -94.35 -70.10 33.52
C LEU A 389 -95.06 -71.34 32.94
N PRO A 390 -94.66 -71.81 31.75
CA PRO A 390 -95.27 -72.99 31.13
C PRO A 390 -94.80 -74.28 31.82
N ALA A 391 -95.27 -75.43 31.33
CA ALA A 391 -94.75 -76.72 31.76
C ALA A 391 -93.25 -76.85 31.49
N ILE A 392 -92.54 -77.60 32.34
CA ILE A 392 -91.11 -77.89 32.19
C ILE A 392 -90.85 -78.54 30.82
N GLY A 393 -89.80 -78.09 30.13
CA GLY A 393 -89.43 -78.53 28.79
C GLY A 393 -90.07 -77.73 27.65
N THR A 394 -90.90 -76.73 27.96
CA THR A 394 -91.56 -75.91 26.93
C THR A 394 -90.62 -74.83 26.37
N SER A 395 -90.48 -74.76 25.04
CA SER A 395 -89.86 -73.62 24.36
C SER A 395 -90.80 -72.42 24.39
N VAL A 396 -90.38 -71.32 25.03
CA VAL A 396 -91.19 -70.10 25.20
C VAL A 396 -90.97 -69.08 24.07
N ALA A 397 -89.82 -69.13 23.39
CA ALA A 397 -89.49 -68.28 22.27
C ALA A 397 -88.49 -68.97 21.34
N LYS A 398 -88.38 -68.49 20.10
CA LYS A 398 -87.39 -68.95 19.12
C LYS A 398 -86.67 -67.77 18.49
N PHE A 399 -85.35 -67.75 18.60
CA PHE A 399 -84.48 -66.68 18.09
C PHE A 399 -83.78 -67.11 16.80
N THR A 400 -83.70 -66.19 15.83
CA THR A 400 -82.92 -66.41 14.60
C THR A 400 -81.43 -66.44 14.87
N ASN A 401 -80.98 -65.70 15.89
CA ASN A 401 -79.59 -65.66 16.35
C ASN A 401 -79.36 -66.81 17.34
N LYS A 402 -78.55 -67.77 16.93
CA LYS A 402 -78.36 -69.05 17.63
C LYS A 402 -76.96 -69.11 18.24
N PRO A 403 -76.80 -69.61 19.47
CA PRO A 403 -75.48 -69.87 20.02
C PRO A 403 -74.84 -71.10 19.36
N THR A 404 -73.52 -71.17 19.36
CA THR A 404 -72.75 -72.33 18.85
C THR A 404 -72.90 -73.59 19.71
N GLN A 405 -73.34 -73.44 20.97
CA GLN A 405 -73.67 -74.51 21.90
C GLN A 405 -74.91 -74.15 22.72
N THR A 406 -75.59 -75.14 23.31
CA THR A 406 -76.70 -74.87 24.23
C THR A 406 -76.19 -74.11 25.46
N VAL A 407 -76.86 -73.00 25.79
CA VAL A 407 -76.51 -72.15 26.93
C VAL A 407 -77.59 -72.29 28.02
N ASP A 408 -77.24 -72.94 29.11
CA ASP A 408 -78.06 -73.01 30.32
C ASP A 408 -77.81 -71.79 31.22
N PHE A 409 -78.88 -71.19 31.71
CA PHE A 409 -78.79 -70.04 32.61
C PHE A 409 -79.96 -69.99 33.58
N VAL A 410 -79.81 -69.19 34.64
CA VAL A 410 -80.86 -68.98 35.64
C VAL A 410 -81.27 -67.52 35.68
N VAL A 411 -82.55 -67.27 35.92
CA VAL A 411 -83.12 -65.94 36.15
C VAL A 411 -83.87 -65.93 37.49
N PRO A 412 -83.91 -64.80 38.22
CA PRO A 412 -84.65 -64.72 39.47
C PRO A 412 -86.16 -64.86 39.27
N THR A 413 -86.82 -65.52 40.22
CA THR A 413 -88.29 -65.49 40.35
C THR A 413 -88.73 -64.23 41.11
N ILE A 414 -89.90 -63.71 40.78
CA ILE A 414 -90.54 -62.55 41.42
C ILE A 414 -91.81 -63.04 42.12
N GLY A 415 -92.11 -62.47 43.30
CA GLY A 415 -93.24 -62.89 44.15
C GLY A 415 -92.80 -63.83 45.29
N SER A 416 -91.95 -64.82 44.97
CA SER A 416 -91.19 -65.61 45.95
C SER A 416 -89.70 -65.63 45.58
N TYR A 417 -88.82 -65.61 46.58
CA TYR A 417 -87.38 -65.77 46.38
C TYR A 417 -87.06 -67.14 45.79
N GLY A 418 -86.22 -67.15 44.75
CA GLY A 418 -85.91 -68.35 43.97
C GLY A 418 -85.27 -68.04 42.62
N THR A 419 -85.07 -69.09 41.82
CA THR A 419 -84.55 -69.02 40.46
C THR A 419 -85.30 -69.95 39.52
N ALA A 420 -85.39 -69.56 38.25
CA ALA A 420 -85.91 -70.35 37.15
C ALA A 420 -84.79 -70.63 36.15
N ARG A 421 -84.64 -71.90 35.74
CA ARG A 421 -83.66 -72.34 34.77
C ARG A 421 -84.24 -72.29 33.36
N PHE A 422 -83.44 -71.78 32.44
CA PHE A 422 -83.71 -71.76 31.01
C PHE A 422 -82.50 -72.27 30.24
N ALA A 423 -82.76 -72.78 29.03
CA ALA A 423 -81.74 -73.15 28.08
C ALA A 423 -82.01 -72.42 26.75
N LEU A 424 -81.01 -71.76 26.18
CA LEU A 424 -81.04 -71.34 24.77
C LEU A 424 -80.32 -72.40 23.95
N THR A 425 -81.06 -73.16 23.15
CA THR A 425 -80.50 -74.28 22.38
C THR A 425 -79.77 -73.80 21.12
N THR A 426 -78.97 -74.68 20.52
CA THR A 426 -78.33 -74.46 19.20
C THR A 426 -79.33 -74.23 18.06
N ASP A 427 -80.61 -74.57 18.25
CA ASP A 427 -81.69 -74.29 17.30
C ASP A 427 -82.33 -72.90 17.49
N GLY A 428 -81.90 -72.17 18.52
CA GLY A 428 -82.42 -70.86 18.90
C GLY A 428 -83.65 -70.92 19.82
N ASP A 429 -84.03 -72.10 20.30
CA ASP A 429 -85.18 -72.24 21.19
C ASP A 429 -84.80 -71.85 22.63
N LEU A 430 -85.52 -70.89 23.18
CA LEU A 430 -85.46 -70.54 24.59
C LEU A 430 -86.43 -71.44 25.35
N ARG A 431 -85.90 -72.48 26.01
CA ARG A 431 -86.67 -73.50 26.71
C ARG A 431 -86.67 -73.26 28.22
N TYR A 432 -87.83 -73.42 28.84
CA TYR A 432 -87.97 -73.37 30.30
C TYR A 432 -87.74 -74.76 30.89
N ASP A 433 -86.77 -74.89 31.79
CA ASP A 433 -86.32 -76.17 32.35
C ASP A 433 -86.71 -76.37 33.82
N GLY A 434 -87.48 -75.44 34.39
CA GLY A 434 -88.05 -75.53 35.74
C GLY A 434 -87.59 -74.41 36.67
N MET A 435 -88.13 -74.39 37.89
CA MET A 435 -87.79 -73.38 38.91
C MET A 435 -87.64 -74.00 40.30
N LEU A 436 -86.86 -73.31 41.13
CA LEU A 436 -86.76 -73.54 42.57
C LEU A 436 -87.07 -72.22 43.28
N ALA A 437 -88.16 -72.19 44.04
CA ALA A 437 -88.57 -71.04 44.84
C ALA A 437 -89.05 -71.49 46.22
N ASN A 438 -88.94 -70.62 47.23
CA ASN A 438 -89.41 -70.90 48.59
C ASN A 438 -90.89 -71.28 48.63
N ASP A 439 -91.71 -70.58 47.85
CA ASP A 439 -93.09 -70.95 47.54
C ASP A 439 -93.34 -70.77 46.03
N GLY A 440 -93.46 -71.90 45.33
CA GLY A 440 -93.69 -71.92 43.88
C GLY A 440 -95.04 -71.36 43.46
N ALA A 441 -96.07 -71.42 44.33
CA ALA A 441 -97.41 -70.90 44.02
C ALA A 441 -97.44 -69.36 44.07
N SER A 442 -96.52 -68.75 44.82
CA SER A 442 -96.38 -67.30 44.95
C SER A 442 -95.48 -66.65 43.87
N VAL A 443 -94.94 -67.43 42.92
CA VAL A 443 -94.14 -66.87 41.82
C VAL A 443 -95.05 -66.19 40.79
N SER A 444 -94.97 -64.87 40.69
CA SER A 444 -95.77 -64.08 39.76
C SER A 444 -95.14 -63.95 38.37
N ARG A 445 -93.81 -63.91 38.27
CA ARG A 445 -93.05 -63.81 37.01
C ARG A 445 -91.57 -64.16 37.19
N VAL A 446 -90.81 -64.20 36.11
CA VAL A 446 -89.33 -64.30 36.11
C VAL A 446 -88.68 -63.07 35.51
N SER A 447 -87.51 -62.63 35.97
CA SER A 447 -86.88 -61.40 35.47
C SER A 447 -85.61 -61.69 34.68
N PHE A 448 -85.65 -61.48 33.37
CA PHE A 448 -84.49 -61.49 32.50
C PHE A 448 -83.77 -60.14 32.57
N ASN A 449 -82.45 -60.19 32.70
CA ASN A 449 -81.53 -59.09 32.45
C ASN A 449 -80.13 -59.68 32.20
N ILE A 450 -79.96 -60.33 31.06
CA ILE A 450 -78.79 -61.18 30.76
C ILE A 450 -78.33 -60.97 29.32
N GLY A 451 -77.03 -61.07 29.09
CA GLY A 451 -76.44 -61.22 27.76
C GLY A 451 -75.98 -62.66 27.55
N ILE A 452 -76.39 -63.27 26.45
CA ILE A 452 -76.02 -64.64 26.06
C ILE A 452 -75.06 -64.55 24.87
N PRO A 453 -73.77 -64.85 25.04
CA PRO A 453 -72.83 -64.94 23.93
C PRO A 453 -73.29 -65.96 22.87
N LEU A 454 -73.15 -65.60 21.60
CA LEU A 454 -73.55 -66.46 20.48
C LEU A 454 -72.37 -67.20 19.82
N TRP A 455 -71.14 -66.93 20.24
CA TRP A 455 -69.91 -67.56 19.72
C TRP A 455 -69.54 -68.83 20.48
#